data_AF-A0A2G6DQZ9-F1
#
_entry.id   AF-A0A2G6DQZ9-F1
#
_cell.length_a   1.000
_cell.length_b   1.000
_cell.length_c   1.000
_cell.angle_alpha   90.00
_cell.angle_beta   90.00
_cell.angle_gamma   90.00
#
_symmetry.space_group_name_H-M   'P 1'
#
loop_
_entity.id
_entity.type
_entity.pdbx_description
1 polymer ?
#
loop_
_entity_poly.entity_id
_entity_poly.type
_entity_poly.pdbx_seq_one_letter_code
_entity_poly.pdbx_strand_id
1 'polypeptide(L)'
;MIVTKENDFTQFQLYLAIRSIANLMFEYASAEVERDQGVPWLDDRRDESVNPFYNQIKQGVFLEMYYSQPGKIWTPWGCWNCWGSGSGSWNEKLPEIFERLGVTVFKEKITNEMGVFGPVYSIHKIDDQVLPEPIIKTSSKEYISFGKSCEIWEDLTNKYYALREEQAPASYKKRSAMDQLILEARGKKEPFRTKNDILCLEDLENFRGKVVKYTKDGGKTWHYAKLHRGSVSSFSNTSAIGYRIDEEVMPNVAVHCTSALTDKDFDNGLMVRPTTSEEIENIRFSYENLN
;
A
#
# COMPACT_ATOMS: atom_id res chain seq x y z
N MET A 1 22.64 -29.19 -14.93
CA MET A 1 22.62 -27.80 -15.43
C MET A 1 23.82 -27.11 -14.84
N ILE A 2 24.79 -26.67 -15.65
CA ILE A 2 26.05 -26.08 -15.16
C ILE A 2 25.76 -24.61 -14.84
N VAL A 3 25.74 -24.25 -13.56
CA VAL A 3 25.56 -22.87 -13.09
C VAL A 3 26.93 -22.18 -13.13
N THR A 4 27.16 -21.34 -14.13
CA THR A 4 28.32 -20.44 -14.21
C THR A 4 28.02 -19.12 -13.49
N LYS A 5 29.07 -18.53 -12.90
CA LYS A 5 29.06 -17.35 -12.01
C LYS A 5 28.59 -16.00 -12.62
N GLU A 6 28.03 -16.02 -13.83
CA GLU A 6 27.62 -14.82 -14.60
C GLU A 6 26.22 -15.00 -15.20
N ASN A 7 25.29 -15.61 -14.47
CA ASN A 7 23.87 -15.47 -14.84
C ASN A 7 23.39 -14.10 -14.37
N ASP A 8 23.48 -13.10 -15.26
CA ASP A 8 22.76 -11.84 -15.10
C ASP A 8 21.27 -12.17 -14.99
N PHE A 9 20.77 -12.09 -13.76
CA PHE A 9 19.37 -12.36 -13.47
C PHE A 9 18.54 -11.26 -14.14
N THR A 10 17.78 -11.65 -15.15
CA THR A 10 16.86 -10.71 -15.77
C THR A 10 15.80 -10.27 -14.75
N GLN A 11 15.25 -9.09 -14.93
CA GLN A 11 14.14 -8.60 -14.10
C GLN A 11 12.97 -9.58 -14.07
N PHE A 12 12.70 -10.25 -15.20
CA PHE A 12 11.64 -11.24 -15.28
C PHE A 12 11.96 -12.52 -14.52
N GLN A 13 13.19 -13.05 -14.58
CA GLN A 13 13.59 -14.18 -13.75
C GLN A 13 13.49 -13.85 -12.25
N LEU A 14 13.88 -12.64 -11.84
CA LEU A 14 13.76 -12.20 -10.45
C LEU A 14 12.29 -12.12 -10.03
N TYR A 15 11.45 -11.58 -10.90
CA TYR A 15 10.01 -11.54 -10.69
C TYR A 15 9.41 -12.95 -10.55
N LEU A 16 9.79 -13.90 -11.42
CA LEU A 16 9.35 -15.30 -11.30
C LEU A 16 9.76 -15.92 -9.97
N ALA A 17 10.99 -15.69 -9.51
CA ALA A 17 11.42 -16.15 -8.20
C ALA A 17 10.61 -15.52 -7.06
N ILE A 18 10.35 -14.21 -7.11
CA ILE A 18 9.50 -13.51 -6.13
C ILE A 18 8.08 -14.09 -6.11
N ARG A 19 7.50 -14.41 -7.27
CA ARG A 19 6.20 -15.10 -7.39
C ARG A 19 6.26 -16.50 -6.77
N SER A 20 7.31 -17.27 -7.03
CA SER A 20 7.49 -18.59 -6.42
C SER A 20 7.59 -18.51 -4.90
N ILE A 21 8.28 -17.51 -4.34
CA ILE A 21 8.35 -17.27 -2.89
C ILE A 21 6.95 -16.97 -2.33
N ALA A 22 6.19 -16.12 -3.01
CA ALA A 22 4.82 -15.81 -2.58
C ALA A 22 3.90 -17.04 -2.66
N ASN A 23 4.02 -17.86 -3.71
CA ASN A 23 3.27 -19.11 -3.86
C ASN A 23 3.62 -20.11 -2.76
N LEU A 24 4.91 -20.26 -2.46
CA LEU A 24 5.39 -21.09 -1.36
C LEU A 24 4.74 -20.66 -0.03
N MET A 25 4.82 -19.38 0.32
CA MET A 25 4.19 -18.86 1.54
C MET A 25 2.68 -19.12 1.57
N PHE A 26 2.01 -18.88 0.44
CA PHE A 26 0.58 -19.06 0.32
C PHE A 26 0.17 -20.54 0.47
N GLU A 27 0.92 -21.48 -0.10
CA GLU A 27 0.68 -22.93 0.04
C GLU A 27 0.70 -23.38 1.51
N TYR A 28 1.69 -22.90 2.27
CA TYR A 28 1.76 -23.18 3.71
C TYR A 28 0.62 -22.52 4.48
N ALA A 29 0.19 -21.31 4.09
CA ALA A 29 -0.89 -20.60 4.77
C ALA A 29 -2.28 -21.17 4.43
N SER A 30 -2.55 -21.53 3.17
CA SER A 30 -3.86 -22.00 2.72
C SER A 30 -4.25 -23.32 3.38
N ALA A 31 -3.27 -24.20 3.62
CA ALA A 31 -3.47 -25.46 4.33
C ALA A 31 -3.96 -25.30 5.79
N GLU A 32 -3.82 -24.11 6.38
CA GLU A 32 -4.40 -23.78 7.70
C GLU A 32 -5.83 -23.26 7.60
N VAL A 33 -6.10 -22.38 6.64
CA VAL A 33 -7.44 -21.80 6.47
C VAL A 33 -8.48 -22.85 6.10
N GLU A 34 -8.10 -23.88 5.33
CA GLU A 34 -8.99 -25.00 5.04
C GLU A 34 -9.38 -25.83 6.28
N ARG A 35 -8.58 -25.79 7.36
CA ARG A 35 -8.85 -26.52 8.60
C ARG A 35 -9.73 -25.73 9.57
N ASP A 36 -9.66 -24.40 9.52
CA ASP A 36 -10.35 -23.52 10.47
C ASP A 36 -11.58 -22.90 9.80
N GLN A 37 -12.74 -23.58 9.94
CA GLN A 37 -14.02 -23.25 9.26
C GLN A 37 -14.68 -21.91 9.69
N GLY A 38 -13.90 -20.94 10.21
CA GLY A 38 -14.43 -19.77 10.91
C GLY A 38 -14.21 -18.42 10.23
N VAL A 39 -13.00 -18.12 9.76
CA VAL A 39 -12.67 -16.78 9.22
C VAL A 39 -11.52 -16.88 8.21
N PRO A 40 -11.70 -16.50 6.93
CA PRO A 40 -10.60 -16.42 5.97
C PRO A 40 -9.75 -15.20 6.30
N TRP A 41 -8.72 -15.36 7.14
CA TRP A 41 -7.75 -14.31 7.43
C TRP A 41 -6.62 -14.24 6.37
N LEU A 42 -6.57 -15.21 5.46
CA LEU A 42 -5.63 -15.24 4.35
C LEU A 42 -6.27 -14.63 3.11
N ASP A 43 -6.05 -13.34 2.90
CA ASP A 43 -6.34 -12.70 1.62
C ASP A 43 -5.25 -13.05 0.61
N ASP A 44 -5.63 -13.59 -0.55
CA ASP A 44 -4.72 -13.74 -1.68
C ASP A 44 -4.49 -12.38 -2.34
N ARG A 45 -3.39 -11.74 -1.96
CA ARG A 45 -2.99 -10.42 -2.47
C ARG A 45 -1.87 -10.53 -3.49
N ARG A 46 -1.62 -11.73 -4.05
CA ARG A 46 -0.61 -11.93 -5.08
C ARG A 46 -0.96 -11.17 -6.37
N ASP A 47 -2.19 -10.76 -6.58
CA ASP A 47 -2.53 -9.97 -7.78
C ASP A 47 -2.34 -8.46 -7.56
N GLU A 48 -1.85 -8.05 -6.37
CA GLU A 48 -1.60 -6.65 -6.07
C GLU A 48 -0.25 -6.14 -6.59
N SER A 49 -0.18 -4.82 -6.76
CA SER A 49 1.05 -4.13 -7.13
C SER A 49 2.03 -4.02 -5.94
N VAL A 50 3.30 -3.76 -6.24
CA VAL A 50 4.27 -3.29 -5.24
C VAL A 50 3.88 -1.91 -4.71
N ASN A 51 4.31 -1.60 -3.49
CA ASN A 51 4.36 -0.26 -2.94
C ASN A 51 5.76 0.33 -3.17
N PRO A 52 5.93 1.30 -4.10
CA PRO A 52 7.24 1.83 -4.45
C PRO A 52 7.85 2.78 -3.42
N PHE A 53 7.08 3.25 -2.43
CA PHE A 53 7.56 4.26 -1.47
C PHE A 53 8.53 3.70 -0.44
N TYR A 54 8.49 2.39 -0.19
CA TYR A 54 9.24 1.76 0.88
C TYR A 54 10.05 0.56 0.38
N ASN A 55 11.17 0.33 1.04
CA ASN A 55 11.95 -0.90 0.96
C ASN A 55 12.32 -1.32 -0.48
N GLN A 56 12.59 -0.35 -1.36
CA GLN A 56 13.22 -0.64 -2.64
C GLN A 56 14.67 -1.06 -2.39
N ILE A 57 15.06 -2.19 -2.96
CA ILE A 57 16.43 -2.71 -2.89
C ILE A 57 17.14 -2.52 -4.22
N LYS A 58 18.46 -2.64 -4.23
CA LYS A 58 19.25 -2.56 -5.46
C LYS A 58 19.18 -3.87 -6.23
N GLN A 59 19.23 -4.99 -5.51
CA GLN A 59 19.31 -6.34 -6.08
C GLN A 59 18.82 -7.39 -5.07
N GLY A 60 18.43 -8.56 -5.57
CA GLY A 60 18.04 -9.73 -4.78
C GLY A 60 16.63 -9.62 -4.22
N VAL A 61 16.39 -10.27 -3.08
CA VAL A 61 15.08 -10.31 -2.40
C VAL A 61 15.28 -10.34 -0.89
N PHE A 62 14.41 -9.65 -0.14
CA PHE A 62 14.33 -9.81 1.32
C PHE A 62 12.90 -10.17 1.75
N LEU A 63 12.78 -10.87 2.87
CA LEU A 63 11.52 -11.14 3.56
C LEU A 63 11.49 -10.37 4.88
N GLU A 64 10.53 -9.49 5.06
CA GLU A 64 10.28 -8.83 6.35
C GLU A 64 9.13 -9.52 7.08
N MET A 65 9.40 -9.91 8.32
CA MET A 65 8.39 -10.45 9.22
C MET A 65 7.63 -9.33 9.94
N TYR A 66 6.37 -9.57 10.26
CA TYR A 66 5.52 -8.71 11.07
C TYR A 66 4.77 -9.58 12.07
N TYR A 67 4.85 -9.25 13.37
CA TYR A 67 4.36 -10.11 14.45
C TYR A 67 4.84 -11.57 14.38
N SER A 68 6.09 -11.78 13.95
CA SER A 68 6.72 -13.11 13.77
C SER A 68 6.11 -13.94 12.63
N GLN A 69 5.40 -13.32 11.70
CA GLN A 69 4.80 -13.94 10.53
C GLN A 69 5.33 -13.27 9.26
N PRO A 70 5.30 -13.94 8.09
CA PRO A 70 5.62 -13.28 6.83
C PRO A 70 4.78 -12.02 6.68
N GLY A 71 5.40 -10.88 6.45
CA GLY A 71 4.71 -9.60 6.29
C GLY A 71 4.74 -9.14 4.83
N LYS A 72 5.94 -8.97 4.29
CA LYS A 72 6.13 -8.47 2.92
C LYS A 72 7.48 -8.85 2.34
N ILE A 73 7.53 -8.88 1.02
CA ILE A 73 8.76 -9.11 0.24
C ILE A 73 9.33 -7.77 -0.19
N TRP A 74 10.62 -7.54 0.01
CA TRP A 74 11.31 -6.37 -0.54
C TRP A 74 11.87 -6.71 -1.92
N THR A 75 11.63 -5.83 -2.88
CA THR A 75 12.00 -6.02 -4.29
C THR A 75 12.69 -4.76 -4.84
N PRO A 76 13.35 -4.83 -6.00
CA PRO A 76 13.93 -3.64 -6.62
C PRO A 76 12.92 -2.52 -6.91
N TRP A 77 11.63 -2.85 -6.93
CA TRP A 77 10.53 -1.98 -7.29
C TRP A 77 9.73 -1.49 -6.07
N GLY A 78 9.94 -2.07 -4.89
CA GLY A 78 9.25 -1.69 -3.65
C GLY A 78 8.95 -2.89 -2.77
N CYS A 79 8.14 -2.69 -1.73
CA CYS A 79 7.64 -3.81 -0.94
C CYS A 79 6.34 -4.37 -1.52
N TRP A 80 6.16 -5.68 -1.42
CA TRP A 80 4.97 -6.39 -1.90
C TRP A 80 4.33 -7.18 -0.76
N ASN A 81 3.11 -6.79 -0.39
CA ASN A 81 2.29 -7.46 0.63
C ASN A 81 1.38 -8.46 -0.07
N CYS A 82 1.93 -9.60 -0.50
CA CYS A 82 1.24 -10.56 -1.35
C CYS A 82 0.34 -11.55 -0.62
N TRP A 83 0.15 -11.38 0.68
CA TRP A 83 -0.76 -12.16 1.50
C TRP A 83 -1.39 -11.27 2.57
N GLY A 84 -2.58 -11.66 3.03
CA GLY A 84 -3.30 -10.98 4.11
C GLY A 84 -2.56 -11.05 5.46
N SER A 85 -2.91 -10.13 6.36
CA SER A 85 -2.49 -10.19 7.75
C SER A 85 -3.40 -11.16 8.50
N GLY A 86 -2.89 -12.31 8.91
CA GLY A 86 -3.70 -13.14 9.80
C GLY A 86 -2.91 -14.12 10.65
N SER A 87 -3.59 -14.59 11.69
CA SER A 87 -3.02 -15.36 12.78
C SER A 87 -2.85 -16.83 12.38
N GLY A 88 -1.71 -17.16 11.75
CA GLY A 88 -1.31 -18.55 11.48
C GLY A 88 -0.21 -19.07 12.40
N SER A 89 -0.09 -20.39 12.51
CA SER A 89 0.98 -21.06 13.27
C SER A 89 2.27 -21.12 12.43
N TRP A 90 2.86 -19.96 12.18
CA TRP A 90 4.07 -19.85 11.35
C TRP A 90 5.30 -20.47 12.01
N ASN A 91 5.36 -20.54 13.34
CA ASN A 91 6.55 -21.01 14.07
C ASN A 91 6.99 -22.43 13.68
N GLU A 92 6.04 -23.31 13.37
CA GLU A 92 6.35 -24.70 12.99
C GLU A 92 6.78 -24.83 11.53
N LYS A 93 6.39 -23.88 10.67
CA LYS A 93 6.58 -23.93 9.21
C LYS A 93 7.78 -23.14 8.73
N LEU A 94 8.09 -22.04 9.43
CA LEU A 94 9.19 -21.16 9.06
C LEU A 94 10.54 -21.88 8.94
N PRO A 95 10.91 -22.88 9.78
CA PRO A 95 12.18 -23.59 9.60
C PRO A 95 12.32 -24.24 8.21
N GLU A 96 11.29 -24.95 7.76
CA GLU A 96 11.28 -25.62 6.45
C GLU A 96 11.28 -24.59 5.31
N ILE A 97 10.45 -23.55 5.42
CA ILE A 97 10.42 -22.45 4.44
C ILE A 97 11.79 -21.76 4.36
N PHE A 98 12.43 -21.48 5.50
CA PHE A 98 13.73 -20.83 5.59
C PHE A 98 14.86 -21.68 5.02
N GLU A 99 14.77 -23.00 5.15
CA GLU A 99 15.69 -23.93 4.49
C GLU A 99 15.55 -23.89 2.97
N ARG A 100 14.30 -23.93 2.46
CA ARG A 100 14.01 -23.81 1.02
C ARG A 100 14.41 -22.47 0.44
N LEU A 101 14.32 -21.40 1.24
CA LEU A 101 14.69 -20.04 0.86
C LEU A 101 16.18 -19.72 1.08
N GLY A 102 16.89 -20.57 1.82
CA GLY A 102 18.28 -20.33 2.23
C GLY A 102 18.47 -18.95 2.83
N VAL A 103 17.75 -18.62 3.90
CA VAL A 103 17.73 -17.26 4.45
C VAL A 103 18.91 -16.97 5.38
N THR A 104 19.30 -15.69 5.46
CA THR A 104 20.16 -15.17 6.53
C THR A 104 19.54 -13.93 7.16
N VAL A 105 19.73 -13.73 8.46
CA VAL A 105 19.24 -12.52 9.14
C VAL A 105 19.99 -11.29 8.58
N PHE A 106 19.23 -10.35 8.04
CA PHE A 106 19.72 -9.05 7.61
C PHE A 106 19.51 -7.98 8.68
N LYS A 107 18.34 -7.98 9.32
CA LYS A 107 18.00 -7.08 10.41
C LYS A 107 17.28 -7.86 11.50
N GLU A 108 17.76 -7.72 12.73
CA GLU A 108 17.17 -8.36 13.90
C GLU A 108 15.75 -7.86 14.20
N LYS A 109 15.00 -8.68 14.93
CA LYS A 109 13.68 -8.35 15.45
C LYS A 109 13.76 -7.15 16.39
N ILE A 110 12.81 -6.23 16.27
CA ILE A 110 12.63 -5.11 17.19
C ILE A 110 11.25 -5.24 17.84
N THR A 111 11.23 -5.22 19.17
CA THR A 111 9.99 -5.13 19.96
C THR A 111 9.92 -3.76 20.63
N ASN A 112 8.83 -3.04 20.44
CA ASN A 112 8.57 -1.76 21.10
C ASN A 112 7.06 -1.61 21.41
N GLU A 113 6.66 -0.45 21.90
CA GLU A 113 5.25 -0.15 22.26
C GLU A 113 4.28 -0.25 21.08
N MET A 114 4.76 -0.12 19.84
CA MET A 114 3.96 -0.26 18.63
C MET A 114 3.87 -1.70 18.11
N GLY A 115 4.54 -2.66 18.77
CA GLY A 115 4.48 -4.09 18.45
C GLY A 115 5.82 -4.71 18.10
N VAL A 116 5.76 -5.78 17.30
CA VAL A 116 6.91 -6.59 16.90
C VAL A 116 7.17 -6.41 15.41
N PHE A 117 8.32 -5.83 15.09
CA PHE A 117 8.75 -5.53 13.72
C PHE A 117 9.99 -6.36 13.37
N GLY A 118 9.98 -6.93 12.16
CA GLY A 118 11.03 -7.85 11.75
C GLY A 118 10.95 -9.19 12.52
N PRO A 119 11.99 -10.03 12.41
CA PRO A 119 13.26 -9.80 11.70
C PRO A 119 13.09 -9.64 10.17
N VAL A 120 14.12 -9.09 9.52
CA VAL A 120 14.24 -9.04 8.06
C VAL A 120 15.31 -10.03 7.64
N TYR A 121 14.97 -10.88 6.67
CA TYR A 121 15.85 -11.91 6.14
C TYR A 121 16.25 -11.61 4.71
N SER A 122 17.53 -11.78 4.39
CA SER A 122 18.02 -11.93 3.02
C SER A 122 17.63 -13.30 2.50
N ILE A 123 17.18 -13.39 1.25
CA ILE A 123 16.82 -14.65 0.58
C ILE A 123 17.85 -14.95 -0.49
N HIS A 124 18.51 -16.11 -0.39
CA HIS A 124 19.61 -16.49 -1.29
C HIS A 124 19.21 -17.52 -2.34
N LYS A 125 18.10 -18.23 -2.13
CA LYS A 125 17.58 -19.22 -3.08
C LYS A 125 16.07 -19.37 -2.96
N ILE A 126 15.49 -20.10 -3.89
CA ILE A 126 14.21 -20.77 -3.71
C ILE A 126 14.32 -22.16 -4.30
N ASP A 127 14.17 -23.18 -3.45
CA ASP A 127 14.45 -24.58 -3.79
C ASP A 127 15.88 -24.73 -4.33
N ASP A 128 16.03 -25.19 -5.58
CA ASP A 128 17.33 -25.35 -6.25
C ASP A 128 17.78 -24.11 -7.03
N GLN A 129 16.96 -23.06 -7.09
CA GLN A 129 17.27 -21.83 -7.83
C GLN A 129 18.00 -20.83 -6.94
N VAL A 130 19.30 -20.61 -7.21
CA VAL A 130 20.10 -19.55 -6.57
C VAL A 130 19.63 -18.18 -7.05
N LEU A 131 19.45 -17.24 -6.12
CA LEU A 131 19.05 -15.86 -6.40
C LEU A 131 20.26 -14.91 -6.37
N PRO A 132 20.14 -13.72 -6.97
CA PRO A 132 21.16 -12.69 -6.85
C PRO A 132 21.34 -12.25 -5.39
N GLU A 133 22.59 -12.00 -4.99
CA GLU A 133 22.91 -11.51 -3.65
C GLU A 133 22.08 -10.27 -3.29
N PRO A 134 21.38 -10.27 -2.14
CA PRO A 134 20.54 -9.15 -1.73
C PRO A 134 21.33 -7.90 -1.34
N ILE A 135 21.04 -6.77 -1.99
CA ILE A 135 21.73 -5.49 -1.75
C ILE A 135 20.68 -4.40 -1.53
N ILE A 136 20.74 -3.70 -0.40
CA ILE A 136 19.85 -2.56 -0.11
C ILE A 136 20.25 -1.30 -0.88
N LYS A 137 19.28 -0.41 -1.08
CA LYS A 137 19.57 1.00 -1.39
C LYS A 137 19.91 1.73 -0.10
N THR A 138 20.91 2.60 -0.15
CA THR A 138 21.39 3.35 1.04
C THR A 138 20.67 4.67 1.25
N SER A 139 19.97 5.16 0.23
CA SER A 139 19.21 6.40 0.29
C SER A 139 17.94 6.35 -0.57
N SER A 140 16.94 7.15 -0.20
CA SER A 140 15.71 7.33 -1.00
C SER A 140 15.97 7.94 -2.38
N LYS A 141 17.12 8.60 -2.59
CA LYS A 141 17.51 9.15 -3.90
C LYS A 141 17.82 8.06 -4.94
N GLU A 142 18.14 6.84 -4.48
CA GLU A 142 18.36 5.68 -5.35
C GLU A 142 17.04 5.01 -5.75
N TYR A 143 15.91 5.43 -5.18
CA TYR A 143 14.62 4.84 -5.47
C TYR A 143 14.20 5.24 -6.88
N ILE A 144 13.70 4.28 -7.65
CA ILE A 144 13.03 4.60 -8.90
C ILE A 144 11.71 5.29 -8.56
N SER A 145 11.24 6.14 -9.48
CA SER A 145 10.00 6.87 -9.28
C SER A 145 8.81 5.91 -9.15
N PHE A 146 7.76 6.37 -8.46
CA PHE A 146 6.52 5.60 -8.29
C PHE A 146 5.97 5.11 -9.64
N GLY A 147 5.79 6.01 -10.61
CA GLY A 147 5.28 5.66 -11.94
C GLY A 147 6.15 4.62 -12.64
N LYS A 148 7.48 4.77 -12.57
CA LYS A 148 8.38 3.81 -13.22
C LYS A 148 8.35 2.43 -12.57
N SER A 149 8.23 2.37 -11.25
CA SER A 149 8.09 1.11 -10.52
C SER A 149 6.81 0.38 -10.91
N CYS A 150 5.67 1.09 -10.90
CA CYS A 150 4.39 0.52 -11.28
C CYS A 150 4.38 0.02 -12.73
N GLU A 151 4.92 0.79 -13.67
CA GLU A 151 5.07 0.38 -15.08
C GLU A 151 5.87 -0.93 -15.22
N ILE A 152 7.01 -1.04 -14.54
CA ILE A 152 7.86 -2.23 -14.61
C ILE A 152 7.12 -3.43 -14.01
N TRP A 153 6.51 -3.26 -12.83
CA TRP A 153 5.79 -4.33 -12.16
C TRP A 153 4.58 -4.82 -12.97
N GLU A 154 3.86 -3.91 -13.62
CA GLU A 154 2.77 -4.23 -14.56
C GLU A 154 3.27 -5.02 -15.77
N ASP A 155 4.35 -4.57 -16.43
CA ASP A 155 4.95 -5.29 -17.56
C ASP A 155 5.38 -6.72 -17.18
N LEU A 156 6.05 -6.87 -16.04
CA LEU A 156 6.48 -8.17 -15.51
C LEU A 156 5.29 -9.08 -15.18
N THR A 157 4.23 -8.52 -14.61
CA THR A 157 3.00 -9.24 -14.28
C THR A 157 2.29 -9.71 -15.55
N ASN A 158 2.19 -8.86 -16.57
CA ASN A 158 1.61 -9.22 -17.86
C ASN A 158 2.41 -10.35 -18.55
N LYS A 159 3.75 -10.27 -18.53
CA LYS A 159 4.62 -11.33 -19.04
C LYS A 159 4.41 -12.66 -18.32
N TYR A 160 4.21 -12.62 -17.00
CA TYR A 160 3.96 -13.81 -16.19
C TYR A 160 2.66 -14.51 -16.58
N TYR A 161 1.56 -13.77 -16.72
CA TYR A 161 0.28 -14.37 -17.14
C TYR A 161 0.31 -14.84 -18.60
N ALA A 162 0.96 -14.09 -19.48
CA ALA A 162 1.16 -14.51 -20.86
C ALA A 162 1.94 -15.84 -20.96
N LEU A 163 2.94 -16.05 -20.10
CA LEU A 163 3.69 -17.32 -20.01
C LEU A 163 2.82 -18.49 -19.53
N ARG A 164 1.79 -18.22 -18.73
CA ARG A 164 0.90 -19.25 -18.14
C ARG A 164 -0.34 -19.57 -18.98
N GLU A 165 -0.50 -18.95 -20.14
CA GLU A 165 -1.74 -18.99 -20.94
C GLU A 165 -2.99 -18.51 -20.16
N GLU A 166 -2.78 -17.79 -19.05
CA GLU A 166 -3.83 -17.24 -18.20
C GLU A 166 -4.07 -15.78 -18.59
N GLN A 167 -5.33 -15.31 -18.58
CA GLN A 167 -5.58 -13.87 -18.70
C GLN A 167 -5.17 -13.19 -17.39
N ALA A 168 -4.38 -12.12 -17.48
CA ALA A 168 -4.09 -11.29 -16.30
C ALA A 168 -5.40 -10.82 -15.63
N PRO A 169 -5.48 -10.85 -14.29
CA PRO A 169 -6.69 -10.49 -13.55
C PRO A 169 -7.25 -9.12 -13.97
N ALA A 170 -8.58 -9.04 -14.17
CA ALA A 170 -9.26 -7.79 -14.51
C ALA A 170 -9.10 -6.69 -13.45
N SER A 171 -8.75 -7.04 -12.21
CA SER A 171 -8.41 -6.12 -11.11
C SER A 171 -7.20 -5.25 -11.44
N TYR A 172 -6.26 -5.75 -12.26
CA TYR A 172 -5.04 -5.04 -12.63
C TYR A 172 -5.31 -3.91 -13.63
N LYS A 173 -6.14 -4.18 -14.66
CA LYS A 173 -6.62 -3.15 -15.61
C LYS A 173 -7.49 -2.09 -14.93
N LYS A 174 -8.23 -2.47 -13.88
CA LYS A 174 -8.98 -1.49 -13.08
C LYS A 174 -8.03 -0.58 -12.29
N ARG A 175 -6.93 -1.08 -11.70
CA ARG A 175 -5.97 -0.21 -10.97
C ARG A 175 -5.20 0.75 -11.90
N SER A 176 -4.72 0.34 -13.08
CA SER A 176 -3.99 1.28 -13.97
C SER A 176 -4.88 2.34 -14.63
N ALA A 177 -6.13 2.00 -15.00
CA ALA A 177 -7.13 2.98 -15.40
C ALA A 177 -7.56 3.90 -14.24
N MET A 178 -7.58 3.37 -13.00
CA MET A 178 -7.91 4.16 -11.80
C MET A 178 -6.77 5.08 -11.37
N ASP A 179 -5.52 4.65 -11.50
CA ASP A 179 -4.33 5.47 -11.27
C ASP A 179 -4.20 6.56 -12.34
N GLN A 180 -4.57 6.27 -13.59
CA GLN A 180 -4.74 7.28 -14.64
C GLN A 180 -5.88 8.25 -14.32
N LEU A 181 -7.04 7.79 -13.83
CA LEU A 181 -8.12 8.67 -13.34
C LEU A 181 -7.70 9.54 -12.15
N ILE A 182 -6.93 9.00 -11.20
CA ILE A 182 -6.37 9.73 -10.06
C ILE A 182 -5.31 10.74 -10.55
N LEU A 183 -4.48 10.39 -11.53
CA LEU A 183 -3.50 11.30 -12.15
C LEU A 183 -4.14 12.36 -13.05
N GLU A 184 -5.23 12.04 -13.75
CA GLU A 184 -6.02 12.97 -14.56
C GLU A 184 -6.86 13.90 -13.68
N ALA A 185 -7.39 13.43 -12.55
CA ALA A 185 -7.96 14.26 -11.49
C ALA A 185 -6.89 15.18 -10.85
N ARG A 186 -5.63 14.75 -10.79
CA ARG A 186 -4.45 15.57 -10.41
C ARG A 186 -3.94 16.49 -11.53
N GLY A 187 -4.53 16.44 -12.73
CA GLY A 187 -4.09 17.15 -13.92
C GLY A 187 -4.68 18.54 -14.12
N LYS A 188 -5.75 18.92 -13.41
CA LYS A 188 -6.19 20.33 -13.39
C LYS A 188 -5.32 21.06 -12.37
N LYS A 189 -4.33 21.81 -12.86
CA LYS A 189 -3.63 22.85 -12.07
C LYS A 189 -4.67 23.86 -11.61
N GLU A 190 -5.22 23.65 -10.43
CA GLU A 190 -6.06 24.64 -9.79
C GLU A 190 -5.20 25.80 -9.27
N PRO A 191 -5.72 27.03 -9.27
CA PRO A 191 -5.02 28.14 -8.65
C PRO A 191 -4.68 27.82 -7.20
N PHE A 192 -3.44 28.15 -6.81
CA PHE A 192 -2.89 27.88 -5.48
C PHE A 192 -3.78 28.44 -4.37
N ARG A 193 -4.43 29.60 -4.59
CA ARG A 193 -5.46 30.17 -3.71
C ARG A 193 -6.59 30.82 -4.50
N THR A 194 -7.81 30.70 -3.99
CA THR A 194 -8.97 31.46 -4.44
C THR A 194 -9.54 32.31 -3.31
N LYS A 195 -10.37 33.29 -3.64
CA LYS A 195 -11.09 34.09 -2.63
C LYS A 195 -12.13 33.27 -1.84
N ASN A 196 -12.45 32.07 -2.30
CA ASN A 196 -13.44 31.18 -1.70
C ASN A 196 -12.80 30.13 -0.78
N ASP A 197 -11.48 30.22 -0.56
CA ASP A 197 -10.76 29.26 0.28
C ASP A 197 -11.03 29.60 1.76
N ILE A 198 -11.38 28.56 2.51
CA ILE A 198 -11.57 28.58 3.95
C ILE A 198 -10.21 28.28 4.59
N LEU A 199 -9.74 29.20 5.43
CA LEU A 199 -8.38 29.21 5.97
C LEU A 199 -8.32 29.15 7.50
N CYS A 200 -9.46 29.02 8.17
CA CYS A 200 -9.54 28.80 9.60
C CYS A 200 -10.73 27.90 9.96
N LEU A 201 -10.74 27.42 11.20
CA LEU A 201 -11.71 26.46 11.68
C LEU A 201 -13.10 27.09 11.89
N GLU A 202 -13.17 28.35 12.33
CA GLU A 202 -14.45 29.03 12.58
C GLU A 202 -15.31 29.11 11.30
N ASP A 203 -14.67 29.34 10.17
CA ASP A 203 -15.33 29.47 8.87
C ASP A 203 -15.87 28.12 8.34
N LEU A 204 -15.33 26.98 8.82
CA LEU A 204 -15.80 25.65 8.44
C LEU A 204 -17.19 25.32 9.00
N GLU A 205 -17.67 25.99 10.05
CA GLU A 205 -18.98 25.71 10.65
C GLU A 205 -20.11 25.88 9.62
N ASN A 206 -19.95 26.81 8.67
CA ASN A 206 -20.90 27.04 7.57
C ASN A 206 -21.01 25.87 6.57
N PHE A 207 -20.07 24.93 6.64
CA PHE A 207 -19.97 23.76 5.76
C PHE A 207 -20.26 22.44 6.49
N ARG A 208 -20.74 22.52 7.73
CA ARG A 208 -21.14 21.35 8.49
C ARG A 208 -22.18 20.51 7.75
N GLY A 209 -21.95 19.20 7.69
CA GLY A 209 -22.79 18.23 6.99
C GLY A 209 -22.64 18.25 5.47
N LYS A 210 -21.87 19.19 4.92
CA LYS A 210 -21.60 19.32 3.49
C LYS A 210 -20.31 18.60 3.12
N VAL A 211 -20.21 18.29 1.84
CA VAL A 211 -18.96 17.85 1.23
C VAL A 211 -18.10 19.10 1.01
N VAL A 212 -16.82 18.98 1.32
CA VAL A 212 -15.81 19.99 1.04
C VAL A 212 -14.64 19.35 0.33
N LYS A 213 -13.90 20.19 -0.39
CA LYS A 213 -12.62 19.83 -0.98
C LYS A 213 -11.51 20.38 -0.08
N TYR A 214 -10.46 19.61 0.23
CA TYR A 214 -9.37 20.13 1.05
C TYR A 214 -7.99 19.63 0.59
N THR A 215 -6.95 20.30 1.06
CA THR A 215 -5.56 19.97 0.79
C THR A 215 -4.72 20.24 2.03
N LYS A 216 -3.85 19.30 2.41
CA LYS A 216 -2.89 19.47 3.52
C LYS A 216 -1.49 19.86 3.05
N ASP A 217 -1.25 19.90 1.74
CA ASP A 217 0.07 20.10 1.13
C ASP A 217 0.18 21.41 0.33
N GLY A 218 -0.71 22.37 0.63
CA GLY A 218 -0.75 23.67 -0.03
C GLY A 218 -1.24 23.58 -1.48
N GLY A 219 -2.25 22.74 -1.76
CA GLY A 219 -2.91 22.68 -3.06
C GLY A 219 -2.22 21.81 -4.10
N LYS A 220 -1.26 20.95 -3.70
CA LYS A 220 -0.65 19.97 -4.62
C LYS A 220 -1.55 18.76 -4.79
N THR A 221 -2.23 18.34 -3.72
CA THR A 221 -3.18 17.22 -3.70
C THR A 221 -4.49 17.67 -3.06
N TRP A 222 -5.59 17.44 -3.75
CA TRP A 222 -6.93 17.75 -3.28
C TRP A 222 -7.72 16.47 -2.98
N HIS A 223 -8.48 16.52 -1.90
CA HIS A 223 -9.28 15.43 -1.35
C HIS A 223 -10.71 15.91 -1.14
N TYR A 224 -11.67 15.00 -1.19
CA TYR A 224 -13.07 15.29 -0.85
C TYR A 224 -13.43 14.62 0.46
N ALA A 225 -14.11 15.36 1.33
CA ALA A 225 -14.60 14.81 2.58
C ALA A 225 -15.92 15.44 3.02
N LYS A 226 -16.73 14.66 3.74
CA LYS A 226 -17.92 15.17 4.40
C LYS A 226 -17.55 15.67 5.79
N LEU A 227 -17.96 16.90 6.12
CA LEU A 227 -17.70 17.49 7.44
C LEU A 227 -18.73 17.04 8.45
N HIS A 228 -18.29 16.36 9.51
CA HIS A 228 -19.13 15.94 10.62
C HIS A 228 -18.77 16.73 11.89
N ARG A 229 -19.79 17.10 12.68
CA ARG A 229 -19.57 17.65 14.02
C ARG A 229 -19.37 16.48 14.98
N GLY A 230 -18.17 16.37 15.52
CA GLY A 230 -17.82 15.41 16.55
C GLY A 230 -16.62 15.91 17.33
N SER A 231 -16.54 15.56 18.61
CA SER A 231 -15.33 15.81 19.40
C SER A 231 -14.15 15.07 18.75
N VAL A 232 -13.05 15.78 18.44
CA VAL A 232 -11.80 15.19 17.92
C VAL A 232 -11.05 14.40 19.02
N SER A 233 -11.56 14.42 20.25
CA SER A 233 -10.96 13.79 21.42
C SER A 233 -10.76 12.27 21.31
N SER A 234 -11.38 11.59 20.34
CA SER A 234 -11.15 10.15 20.10
C SER A 234 -9.97 9.84 19.17
N PHE A 235 -9.33 10.85 18.56
CA PHE A 235 -8.28 10.65 17.53
C PHE A 235 -6.95 11.34 17.83
N SER A 236 -6.85 12.13 18.90
CA SER A 236 -5.59 12.71 19.35
C SER A 236 -5.55 12.86 20.87
N ASN A 237 -4.39 12.62 21.49
CA ASN A 237 -4.12 12.93 22.90
C ASN A 237 -4.10 14.43 23.21
N THR A 238 -4.54 15.26 22.27
CA THR A 238 -4.59 16.71 22.38
C THR A 238 -6.03 17.17 22.43
N SER A 239 -6.30 18.13 23.31
CA SER A 239 -7.57 18.87 23.45
C SER A 239 -7.91 19.73 22.21
N ALA A 240 -7.44 19.34 21.03
CA ALA A 240 -7.56 20.10 19.80
C ALA A 240 -9.02 20.18 19.37
N ILE A 241 -9.49 21.41 19.18
CA ILE A 241 -10.79 21.69 18.57
C ILE A 241 -10.66 21.40 17.08
N GLY A 242 -11.65 20.73 16.49
CA GLY A 242 -11.62 20.39 15.07
C GLY A 242 -12.90 19.71 14.57
N TYR A 243 -12.90 19.35 13.28
CA TYR A 243 -13.98 18.58 12.65
C TYR A 243 -13.54 17.15 12.38
N ARG A 244 -14.41 16.20 12.70
CA ARG A 244 -14.30 14.85 12.15
C ARG A 244 -14.66 14.92 10.68
N ILE A 245 -13.85 14.29 9.84
CA ILE A 245 -14.14 14.14 8.43
C ILE A 245 -14.19 12.67 8.06
N ASP A 246 -15.06 12.36 7.13
CA ASP A 246 -15.03 11.08 6.43
C ASP A 246 -14.52 11.37 5.01
N GLU A 247 -13.26 11.02 4.79
CA GLU A 247 -12.52 11.24 3.55
C GLU A 247 -12.84 10.14 2.55
N GLU A 248 -13.14 10.51 1.32
CA GLU A 248 -13.21 9.57 0.21
C GLU A 248 -11.80 9.23 -0.26
N VAL A 249 -11.35 8.02 0.08
CA VAL A 249 -10.04 7.51 -0.35
C VAL A 249 -10.15 6.91 -1.76
N MET A 250 -11.33 6.34 -2.10
CA MET A 250 -11.58 5.71 -3.40
C MET A 250 -13.06 5.83 -3.83
N PRO A 251 -13.38 6.72 -4.80
CA PRO A 251 -14.77 7.01 -5.19
C PRO A 251 -15.53 5.82 -5.77
N ASN A 252 -14.81 4.95 -6.49
CA ASN A 252 -15.41 3.84 -7.25
C ASN A 252 -15.58 2.55 -6.44
N VAL A 253 -15.07 2.50 -5.21
CA VAL A 253 -15.18 1.33 -4.32
C VAL A 253 -15.73 1.70 -2.93
N ALA A 254 -16.17 2.95 -2.75
CA ALA A 254 -16.73 3.46 -1.49
C ALA A 254 -15.83 3.16 -0.27
N VAL A 255 -14.51 3.28 -0.47
CA VAL A 255 -13.54 3.15 0.63
C VAL A 255 -13.32 4.53 1.22
N HIS A 256 -13.61 4.64 2.50
CA HIS A 256 -13.49 5.88 3.26
C HIS A 256 -12.59 5.68 4.48
N CYS A 257 -11.89 6.74 4.87
CA CYS A 257 -11.21 6.79 6.15
C CYS A 257 -11.78 7.92 7.00
N THR A 258 -11.97 7.66 8.29
CA THR A 258 -12.28 8.72 9.24
C THR A 258 -10.99 9.42 9.64
N SER A 259 -10.98 10.75 9.53
CA SER A 259 -9.86 11.61 9.89
C SER A 259 -10.35 12.87 10.61
N ALA A 260 -9.46 13.82 10.86
CA ALA A 260 -9.78 15.10 11.48
C ALA A 260 -9.09 16.27 10.77
N LEU A 261 -9.78 17.41 10.75
CA LEU A 261 -9.24 18.72 10.42
C LEU A 261 -9.20 19.55 11.70
N THR A 262 -8.01 20.00 12.09
CA THR A 262 -7.74 20.73 13.34
C THR A 262 -7.16 22.11 13.04
N ASP A 263 -7.16 23.01 14.03
CA ASP A 263 -6.49 24.32 13.93
C ASP A 263 -5.01 24.17 13.52
N LYS A 264 -4.33 23.16 14.07
CA LYS A 264 -2.94 22.85 13.73
C LYS A 264 -2.76 22.47 12.26
N ASP A 265 -3.76 21.85 11.63
CA ASP A 265 -3.68 21.56 10.20
C ASP A 265 -3.69 22.87 9.40
N PHE A 266 -4.48 23.88 9.79
CA PHE A 266 -4.49 25.21 9.18
C PHE A 266 -3.15 25.93 9.33
N ASP A 267 -2.53 25.85 10.51
CA ASP A 267 -1.17 26.36 10.74
C ASP A 267 -0.14 25.71 9.79
N ASN A 268 -0.37 24.47 9.39
CA ASN A 268 0.47 23.71 8.46
C ASN A 268 0.05 23.85 6.98
N GLY A 269 -0.83 24.79 6.67
CA GLY A 269 -1.24 25.09 5.30
C GLY A 269 -2.40 24.24 4.78
N LEU A 270 -3.24 23.69 5.69
CA LEU A 270 -4.55 23.19 5.31
C LEU A 270 -5.34 24.30 4.62
N MET A 271 -5.94 23.96 3.49
CA MET A 271 -6.90 24.80 2.82
C MET A 271 -8.15 23.98 2.51
N VAL A 272 -9.31 24.57 2.72
CA VAL A 272 -10.60 23.94 2.42
C VAL A 272 -11.38 24.80 1.43
N ARG A 273 -12.14 24.18 0.54
CA ARG A 273 -12.97 24.84 -0.47
C ARG A 273 -14.39 24.29 -0.44
N PRO A 274 -15.39 25.16 -0.64
CA PRO A 274 -16.73 24.73 -1.00
C PRO A 274 -16.70 23.91 -2.31
N THR A 275 -17.53 22.88 -2.40
CA THR A 275 -17.77 22.15 -3.65
C THR A 275 -19.08 22.58 -4.30
N THR A 276 -19.21 22.34 -5.60
CA THR A 276 -20.50 22.46 -6.30
C THR A 276 -21.18 21.10 -6.45
N SER A 277 -22.49 21.09 -6.72
CA SER A 277 -23.23 19.83 -6.98
C SER A 277 -22.69 19.08 -8.20
N GLU A 278 -22.26 19.80 -9.23
CA GLU A 278 -21.63 19.22 -10.44
C GLU A 278 -20.28 18.56 -10.12
N GLU A 279 -19.48 19.16 -9.24
CA GLU A 279 -18.18 18.62 -8.84
C GLU A 279 -18.30 17.30 -8.07
N ILE A 280 -19.39 17.12 -7.33
CA ILE A 280 -19.62 15.96 -6.46
C ILE A 280 -20.63 14.95 -7.03
N GLU A 281 -21.17 15.17 -8.24
CA GLU A 281 -22.22 14.32 -8.84
C GLU A 281 -21.80 12.85 -8.97
N ASN A 282 -20.50 12.59 -9.17
CA ASN A 282 -19.94 11.25 -9.31
C ASN A 282 -19.16 10.77 -8.07
N ILE A 283 -19.22 11.52 -6.98
CA ILE A 283 -18.55 11.20 -5.71
C ILE A 283 -19.54 10.43 -4.83
N ARG A 284 -19.17 9.23 -4.38
CA ARG A 284 -20.07 8.35 -3.62
C ARG A 284 -19.58 8.24 -2.19
N PHE A 285 -20.29 8.87 -1.26
CA PHE A 285 -20.07 8.69 0.18
C PHE A 285 -20.86 7.47 0.69
N SER A 286 -20.18 6.47 1.24
CA SER A 286 -20.76 5.17 1.65
C SER A 286 -21.94 5.23 2.62
N TYR A 287 -22.18 6.35 3.28
CA TYR A 287 -23.19 6.50 4.32
C TYR A 287 -24.54 7.03 3.83
N GLU A 288 -24.68 7.38 2.54
CA GLU A 288 -25.95 7.87 1.99
C GLU A 288 -26.98 6.76 1.74
N ASN A 289 -26.57 5.49 1.90
CA ASN A 289 -27.45 4.32 1.80
C ASN A 289 -27.81 3.69 3.17
N LEU A 290 -27.55 4.38 4.29
CA LEU A 290 -27.88 3.88 5.65
C LEU A 290 -29.15 4.50 6.25
N ASN A 291 -30.11 4.88 5.41
CA ASN A 291 -31.48 5.21 5.83
C ASN A 291 -32.45 4.08 5.47
#